data_AF-A0A850G2T5-F1
#
_entry.id   AF-A0A850G2T5-F1
#
_cell.length_a   1.000
_cell.length_b   1.000
_cell.length_c   1.000
_cell.angle_alpha   90.00
_cell.angle_beta   90.00
_cell.angle_gamma   90.00
#
_symmetry.space_group_name_H-M   'P 1'
#
loop_
_entity.id
_entity.type
_entity.pdbx_description
1 polymer ?
#
loop_
_entity_poly.entity_id
_entity_poly.type
_entity_poly.pdbx_seq_one_letter_code
_entity_poly.pdbx_strand_id
1 'polypeptide(L)'
;MSSRAIPTSLILSLAFVVSACGDDAGTETSTSFSSASTTGDDSVDGTGSSDEIGDTGSSTGSDSTTSNADMDESTTSNADMDETASTTTETDTETTTAAECLDLDQDGYGENCEMGADCDDSDYNNHTDEGCANCMDADGDGQWVGCDIFDENKPGEDCDDNDYNVFTPSGCANCSDEDMDNYWVGCDQYGDAKPGPDCDDGNSSVGVDDAVEICNGLAENCAGEVDNASPDEMCPTDGADIPNVNPMNGWNCNPPAPGEDGCEIASCVEQFFDLDGAIPNGCECAGTPRTDSLAACSGSPQGELGSVGEGEQLTDLVVGTVPLIDNGVGSGREDWFWVEFPENDATGVRPVTGSIQVSFIQNDNSDYRFEVYRSCNGVAFDTSLATAFGSGAPPAREWWFFDNHTAAIDMPVPALYTDNVNWPDLVYIRVFRVQNDLTCNSYQLQVKRVSN
;
A
#
# COMPACT_ATOMS: atom_id res chain seq x y z
N MET A 1 -31.82 44.59 -27.55
CA MET A 1 -30.68 45.37 -27.03
C MET A 1 -30.17 44.68 -25.79
N SER A 2 -29.15 43.83 -25.93
CA SER A 2 -28.29 43.42 -24.82
C SER A 2 -26.97 42.97 -25.42
N SER A 3 -25.89 43.59 -24.94
CA SER A 3 -24.57 43.63 -25.56
C SER A 3 -23.75 42.38 -25.20
N ARG A 4 -23.17 41.73 -26.21
CA ARG A 4 -22.20 40.64 -26.08
C ARG A 4 -20.82 41.26 -25.85
N ALA A 5 -20.13 40.88 -24.77
CA ALA A 5 -18.73 41.22 -24.53
C ALA A 5 -17.85 40.05 -25.02
N ILE A 6 -16.82 40.38 -25.79
CA ILE A 6 -15.76 39.48 -26.28
C ILE A 6 -14.52 39.73 -25.42
N PRO A 7 -13.84 38.72 -24.87
CA PRO A 7 -12.51 38.91 -24.33
C PRO A 7 -11.44 38.74 -25.43
N THR A 8 -10.51 39.68 -25.34
CA THR A 8 -9.40 40.01 -26.24
C THR A 8 -8.33 38.92 -26.26
N SER A 9 -7.91 38.52 -27.45
CA SER A 9 -6.74 37.68 -27.70
C SER A 9 -5.44 38.41 -27.31
N LEU A 10 -4.62 37.76 -26.48
CA LEU A 10 -3.24 38.15 -26.21
C LEU A 10 -2.34 37.39 -27.18
N ILE A 11 -1.75 38.09 -28.15
CA ILE A 11 -0.75 37.54 -29.08
C ILE A 11 0.62 37.73 -28.42
N LEU A 12 1.25 36.63 -28.01
CA LEU A 12 2.65 36.62 -27.56
C LEU A 12 3.51 36.09 -28.71
N SER A 13 4.18 37.01 -29.40
CA SER A 13 5.15 36.69 -30.46
C SER A 13 6.48 36.27 -29.83
N LEU A 14 6.79 34.97 -29.86
CA LEU A 14 8.10 34.43 -29.48
C LEU A 14 8.94 34.23 -30.76
N ALA A 15 10.05 34.95 -30.85
CA ALA A 15 10.99 34.86 -31.96
C ALA A 15 11.94 33.66 -31.76
N PHE A 16 11.88 32.69 -32.68
CA PHE A 16 12.86 31.60 -32.77
C PHE A 16 14.11 32.07 -33.52
N VAL A 17 15.26 31.96 -32.87
CA VAL A 17 16.59 32.09 -33.49
C VAL A 17 16.99 30.71 -34.01
N VAL A 18 17.04 30.57 -35.34
CA VAL A 18 17.58 29.40 -36.03
C VAL A 18 19.10 29.50 -36.03
N SER A 19 19.78 28.54 -35.39
CA SER A 19 21.20 28.29 -35.59
C SER A 19 21.34 27.06 -36.49
N ALA A 20 21.93 27.26 -37.67
CA ALA A 20 22.25 26.24 -38.65
C ALA A 20 23.74 25.89 -38.54
N CYS A 21 24.03 24.61 -38.37
CA CYS A 21 25.27 23.86 -38.68
C CYS A 21 24.82 22.39 -38.61
N GLY A 22 25.15 21.46 -39.49
CA GLY A 22 26.09 21.36 -40.59
C GLY A 22 26.11 19.86 -40.95
N ASP A 23 26.44 19.58 -42.21
CA ASP A 23 26.45 18.26 -42.85
C ASP A 23 27.19 17.17 -42.06
N ASP A 24 26.69 15.93 -42.13
CA ASP A 24 27.59 14.82 -42.49
C ASP A 24 26.87 13.62 -43.11
N ALA A 25 27.43 13.17 -44.22
CA ALA A 25 27.00 12.01 -44.98
C ALA A 25 27.86 10.81 -44.57
N GLY A 26 27.23 9.68 -44.24
CA GLY A 26 27.95 8.42 -44.02
C GLY A 26 26.99 7.24 -44.07
N THR A 27 26.86 6.61 -45.22
CA THR A 27 27.51 5.34 -45.59
C THR A 27 26.79 4.11 -45.01
N GLU A 28 26.34 3.29 -45.94
CA GLU A 28 25.62 2.03 -45.75
C GLU A 28 26.35 1.03 -44.85
N THR A 29 25.58 0.22 -44.11
CA THR A 29 25.97 -1.17 -43.87
C THR A 29 24.72 -2.03 -43.70
N SER A 30 24.45 -2.85 -44.72
CA SER A 30 23.53 -3.97 -44.61
C SER A 30 24.14 -5.04 -43.70
N THR A 31 23.41 -5.50 -42.69
CA THR A 31 23.72 -6.76 -42.03
C THR A 31 22.52 -7.69 -42.12
N SER A 32 22.74 -8.74 -42.89
CA SER A 32 21.92 -9.91 -43.13
C SER A 32 21.62 -10.69 -41.85
N PHE A 33 20.40 -11.21 -41.80
CA PHE A 33 19.96 -12.31 -40.96
C PHE A 33 20.93 -13.50 -40.99
N SER A 34 21.15 -14.11 -39.83
CA SER A 34 21.57 -15.51 -39.72
C SER A 34 20.90 -16.12 -38.50
N SER A 35 19.86 -16.91 -38.77
CA SER A 35 19.22 -17.84 -37.87
C SER A 35 20.18 -19.00 -37.59
N ALA A 36 20.51 -19.23 -36.31
CA ALA A 36 21.20 -20.43 -35.86
C ALA A 36 20.33 -21.15 -34.83
N SER A 37 19.84 -22.31 -35.23
CA SER A 37 19.26 -23.32 -34.36
C SER A 37 20.37 -24.07 -33.63
N THR A 38 20.18 -24.38 -32.35
CA THR A 38 20.92 -25.47 -31.69
C THR A 38 19.98 -26.23 -30.76
N THR A 39 19.59 -27.41 -31.23
CA THR A 39 19.12 -28.57 -30.47
C THR A 39 20.32 -29.40 -30.00
N GLY A 40 20.21 -29.94 -28.78
CA GLY A 40 20.96 -31.09 -28.27
C GLY A 40 22.33 -30.76 -27.69
N ASP A 41 22.84 -31.40 -26.64
CA ASP A 41 22.35 -32.54 -25.86
C ASP A 41 23.29 -32.67 -24.64
N ASP A 42 22.85 -33.44 -23.66
CA ASP A 42 23.63 -34.24 -22.71
C ASP A 42 24.33 -33.66 -21.47
N SER A 43 23.69 -33.97 -20.34
CA SER A 43 24.18 -34.87 -19.26
C SER A 43 25.28 -34.41 -18.29
N VAL A 44 24.94 -34.55 -16.99
CA VAL A 44 25.67 -35.18 -15.85
C VAL A 44 25.12 -34.53 -14.56
N ASP A 45 24.19 -35.16 -13.83
CA ASP A 45 24.36 -36.19 -12.78
C ASP A 45 24.78 -35.62 -11.41
N GLY A 46 24.03 -35.97 -10.35
CA GLY A 46 24.42 -35.70 -8.97
C GLY A 46 23.31 -35.40 -7.95
N THR A 47 22.61 -36.45 -7.49
CA THR A 47 22.27 -36.75 -6.06
C THR A 47 21.76 -35.61 -5.16
N GLY A 48 20.55 -35.60 -4.60
CA GLY A 48 19.83 -36.67 -3.91
C GLY A 48 19.75 -36.35 -2.42
N SER A 49 18.55 -36.06 -1.90
CA SER A 49 18.13 -36.42 -0.52
C SER A 49 16.64 -36.18 -0.37
N SER A 50 15.90 -37.27 -0.25
CA SER A 50 14.52 -37.36 0.21
C SER A 50 14.56 -37.85 1.64
N ASP A 51 13.88 -37.19 2.57
CA ASP A 51 13.42 -37.83 3.79
C ASP A 51 12.02 -37.31 4.15
N GLU A 52 11.08 -38.25 4.12
CA GLU A 52 9.73 -38.20 4.68
C GLU A 52 9.80 -38.37 6.19
N ILE A 53 9.08 -37.54 6.96
CA ILE A 53 8.29 -37.87 8.18
C ILE A 53 7.27 -36.72 8.27
N GLY A 54 5.93 -36.83 8.27
CA GLY A 54 5.06 -37.92 8.67
C GLY A 54 4.53 -37.67 10.09
N ASP A 55 3.55 -36.79 10.30
CA ASP A 55 2.54 -37.08 11.34
C ASP A 55 1.20 -36.36 11.14
N THR A 56 0.19 -37.14 11.49
CA THR A 56 -1.25 -36.98 11.43
C THR A 56 -1.80 -36.45 12.76
N GLY A 57 -2.81 -35.58 12.72
CA GLY A 57 -3.43 -35.10 13.97
C GLY A 57 -4.74 -34.34 13.80
N SER A 58 -5.76 -35.02 13.26
CA SER A 58 -7.15 -34.55 13.27
C SER A 58 -7.75 -34.65 14.67
N SER A 59 -8.36 -33.58 15.19
CA SER A 59 -9.27 -33.65 16.35
C SER A 59 -10.40 -32.62 16.24
N THR A 60 -11.54 -33.14 15.83
CA THR A 60 -12.88 -32.54 15.94
C THR A 60 -13.52 -32.84 17.30
N GLY A 61 -14.32 -31.89 17.81
CA GLY A 61 -15.35 -32.08 18.83
C GLY A 61 -15.02 -31.41 20.17
N SER A 62 -15.94 -30.88 20.96
CA SER A 62 -17.39 -30.72 20.88
C SER A 62 -17.80 -29.83 22.06
N ASP A 63 -18.91 -29.11 21.87
CA ASP A 63 -19.88 -28.65 22.89
C ASP A 63 -19.59 -28.91 24.38
N SER A 64 -19.69 -27.84 25.19
CA SER A 64 -20.58 -27.89 26.36
C SER A 64 -21.12 -26.51 26.71
N THR A 65 -22.42 -26.37 26.53
CA THR A 65 -23.30 -25.33 27.07
C THR A 65 -23.65 -25.61 28.54
N THR A 66 -24.19 -24.58 29.21
CA THR A 66 -24.89 -24.56 30.53
C THR A 66 -24.00 -24.73 31.77
N SER A 67 -24.12 -23.94 32.84
CA SER A 67 -25.36 -23.48 33.49
C SER A 67 -25.21 -22.24 34.39
N ASN A 68 -26.29 -21.44 34.42
CA ASN A 68 -26.66 -20.43 35.41
C ASN A 68 -26.52 -20.85 36.89
N ALA A 69 -26.18 -19.87 37.75
CA ALA A 69 -26.81 -19.56 39.03
C ALA A 69 -26.34 -18.12 39.41
N ASP A 70 -27.14 -17.07 39.28
CA ASP A 70 -28.23 -16.65 40.18
C ASP A 70 -27.91 -16.84 41.67
N MET A 71 -27.49 -15.76 42.34
CA MET A 71 -27.98 -15.37 43.67
C MET A 71 -27.94 -13.84 43.83
N ASP A 72 -29.12 -13.28 43.58
CA ASP A 72 -29.68 -12.07 44.19
C ASP A 72 -29.89 -12.31 45.69
N GLU A 73 -29.46 -11.38 46.56
CA GLU A 73 -30.27 -10.99 47.71
C GLU A 73 -29.80 -9.64 48.29
N SER A 74 -30.53 -8.58 47.94
CA SER A 74 -30.66 -7.41 48.82
C SER A 74 -31.60 -7.75 49.97
N THR A 75 -31.34 -7.28 51.21
CA THR A 75 -32.32 -6.55 52.06
C THR A 75 -31.82 -6.22 53.47
N THR A 76 -31.75 -4.91 53.75
CA THR A 76 -32.32 -4.16 54.89
C THR A 76 -32.32 -4.72 56.33
N SER A 77 -31.84 -3.87 57.28
CA SER A 77 -32.64 -3.15 58.31
C SER A 77 -32.14 -3.19 59.77
N ASN A 78 -31.98 -1.98 60.31
CA ASN A 78 -32.39 -1.44 61.62
C ASN A 78 -31.96 -2.04 62.98
N ALA A 79 -31.50 -1.09 63.82
CA ALA A 79 -31.86 -0.86 65.24
C ALA A 79 -31.36 -1.87 66.29
N ASP A 80 -31.17 -1.58 67.58
CA ASP A 80 -31.06 -0.42 68.48
C ASP A 80 -31.08 -1.07 69.90
N MET A 81 -30.41 -0.46 70.89
CA MET A 81 -30.44 -0.78 72.34
C MET A 81 -29.76 -2.11 72.77
N ASP A 82 -29.16 -2.26 73.96
CA ASP A 82 -29.50 -1.76 75.29
C ASP A 82 -28.31 -1.95 76.26
N GLU A 83 -28.31 -1.17 77.34
CA GLU A 83 -27.36 -1.20 78.46
C GLU A 83 -27.34 -2.54 79.21
N THR A 84 -26.21 -2.84 79.86
CA THR A 84 -26.27 -3.47 81.19
C THR A 84 -25.04 -3.14 82.03
N ALA A 85 -25.27 -2.41 83.12
CA ALA A 85 -24.32 -2.19 84.20
C ALA A 85 -24.02 -3.48 84.98
N SER A 86 -22.77 -3.68 85.37
CA SER A 86 -22.44 -4.56 86.50
C SER A 86 -21.25 -4.01 87.29
N THR A 87 -21.57 -3.52 88.47
CA THR A 87 -20.67 -3.13 89.55
C THR A 87 -20.09 -4.37 90.23
N THR A 88 -18.79 -4.35 90.54
CA THR A 88 -18.27 -4.95 91.78
C THR A 88 -16.92 -4.34 92.16
N THR A 89 -16.65 -4.40 93.45
CA THR A 89 -15.91 -3.46 94.27
C THR A 89 -14.58 -4.09 94.73
N GLU A 90 -13.51 -3.29 94.62
CA GLU A 90 -12.30 -3.21 95.47
C GLU A 90 -11.45 -4.47 95.70
N THR A 91 -10.15 -4.37 95.40
CA THR A 91 -9.12 -4.64 96.41
C THR A 91 -7.87 -3.81 96.09
N ASP A 92 -7.69 -2.75 96.87
CA ASP A 92 -6.49 -1.93 96.94
C ASP A 92 -5.33 -2.79 97.50
N THR A 93 -4.28 -3.02 96.70
CA THR A 93 -3.03 -3.65 97.14
C THR A 93 -1.86 -2.92 96.50
N GLU A 94 -1.41 -1.92 97.25
CA GLU A 94 -0.11 -1.25 97.19
C GLU A 94 1.01 -2.22 96.74
N THR A 95 1.36 -2.14 95.46
CA THR A 95 2.51 -2.85 94.85
C THR A 95 3.13 -1.91 93.83
N THR A 96 4.35 -1.47 94.10
CA THR A 96 5.35 -0.85 93.20
C THR A 96 4.82 -0.38 91.85
N THR A 97 4.79 0.94 91.64
CA THR A 97 4.59 1.60 90.34
C THR A 97 5.31 0.83 89.23
N ALA A 98 4.58 -0.02 88.49
CA ALA A 98 5.05 -0.50 87.21
C ALA A 98 5.26 0.75 86.38
N ALA A 99 6.47 0.93 85.85
CA ALA A 99 6.74 2.05 84.96
C ALA A 99 5.72 1.99 83.82
N GLU A 100 5.05 3.11 83.57
CA GLU A 100 4.08 3.22 82.48
C GLU A 100 4.82 2.94 81.16
N CYS A 101 4.20 2.17 80.27
CA CYS A 101 4.70 1.97 78.91
C CYS A 101 4.77 3.33 78.22
N LEU A 102 5.99 3.72 77.85
CA LEU A 102 6.26 4.90 77.05
C LEU A 102 6.43 4.42 75.60
N ASP A 103 5.37 4.62 74.83
CA ASP A 103 5.20 4.25 73.43
C ASP A 103 4.62 5.50 72.74
N LEU A 104 5.48 6.24 72.05
CA LEU A 104 5.16 7.57 71.54
C LEU A 104 4.44 7.54 70.17
N ASP A 105 4.69 6.54 69.34
CA ASP A 105 4.03 6.35 68.03
C ASP A 105 2.84 5.38 68.05
N GLN A 106 2.62 4.69 69.17
CA GLN A 106 1.51 3.77 69.44
C GLN A 106 1.57 2.46 68.66
N ASP A 107 2.77 1.96 68.34
CA ASP A 107 2.96 0.65 67.71
C ASP A 107 2.92 -0.53 68.71
N GLY A 108 2.97 -0.24 70.01
CA GLY A 108 2.92 -1.19 71.12
C GLY A 108 4.29 -1.57 71.71
N TYR A 109 5.39 -1.13 71.09
CA TYR A 109 6.76 -1.25 71.56
C TYR A 109 7.19 0.05 72.24
N GLY A 110 8.20 -0.02 73.13
CA GLY A 110 8.67 1.18 73.83
C GLY A 110 9.27 0.91 75.20
N GLU A 111 9.58 1.96 75.96
CA GLU A 111 10.18 1.79 77.28
C GLU A 111 9.16 1.23 78.28
N ASN A 112 9.42 0.02 78.80
CA ASN A 112 8.55 -0.70 79.74
C ASN A 112 7.23 -1.21 79.13
N CYS A 113 7.16 -1.34 77.80
CA CYS A 113 6.02 -1.90 77.09
C CYS A 113 6.02 -3.43 77.07
N GLU A 114 4.84 -4.04 76.93
CA GLU A 114 4.69 -5.51 76.97
C GLU A 114 5.23 -6.20 75.70
N MET A 115 5.20 -5.52 74.55
CA MET A 115 5.64 -6.10 73.27
C MET A 115 7.17 -6.10 73.11
N GLY A 116 7.88 -5.17 73.74
CA GLY A 116 9.35 -5.11 73.69
C GLY A 116 9.86 -3.68 73.85
N ALA A 117 11.18 -3.55 73.81
CA ALA A 117 11.82 -2.24 73.67
C ALA A 117 11.75 -1.80 72.20
N ASP A 118 11.72 -0.49 72.00
CA ASP A 118 11.70 0.16 70.69
C ASP A 118 13.05 0.85 70.43
N CYS A 119 13.58 0.69 69.22
CA CYS A 119 14.79 1.35 68.76
C CYS A 119 14.57 2.79 68.30
N ASP A 120 13.36 3.14 67.83
CA ASP A 120 12.91 4.48 67.45
C ASP A 120 11.43 4.66 67.77
N ASP A 121 11.14 4.97 69.03
CA ASP A 121 9.82 5.26 69.62
C ASP A 121 9.02 6.38 68.91
N SER A 122 9.55 6.97 67.83
CA SER A 122 8.89 7.98 67.02
C SER A 122 8.52 7.51 65.60
N ASP A 123 8.87 6.29 65.22
CA ASP A 123 8.60 5.67 63.92
C ASP A 123 7.85 4.34 64.06
N TYR A 124 6.53 4.43 63.87
CA TYR A 124 5.57 3.33 63.96
C TYR A 124 5.96 2.04 63.19
N ASN A 125 6.80 2.16 62.15
CA ASN A 125 7.17 1.02 61.31
C ASN A 125 8.43 0.27 61.78
N ASN A 126 9.14 0.76 62.81
CA ASN A 126 10.49 0.33 63.17
C ASN A 126 10.69 0.21 64.69
N HIS A 127 10.62 -1.01 65.23
CA HIS A 127 10.84 -1.27 66.67
C HIS A 127 12.01 -2.21 66.97
N THR A 128 12.52 -2.95 65.98
CA THR A 128 13.70 -3.81 66.14
C THR A 128 14.98 -3.09 65.71
N ASP A 129 16.11 -3.45 66.34
CA ASP A 129 17.44 -2.95 65.94
C ASP A 129 17.72 -3.13 64.43
N GLU A 130 17.10 -4.12 63.78
CA GLU A 130 17.21 -4.38 62.33
C GLU A 130 16.31 -3.43 61.52
N GLY A 131 15.06 -3.25 61.94
CA GLY A 131 14.10 -2.29 61.37
C GLY A 131 14.65 -0.87 61.34
N CYS A 132 15.08 -0.35 62.49
CA CYS A 132 15.65 0.99 62.59
C CYS A 132 16.94 1.20 61.78
N ALA A 133 17.69 0.13 61.50
CA ALA A 133 18.94 0.23 60.76
C ALA A 133 18.75 0.15 59.24
N ASN A 134 17.74 -0.61 58.79
CA ASN A 134 17.61 -1.01 57.39
C ASN A 134 16.33 -0.53 56.71
N CYS A 135 15.34 -0.02 57.44
CA CYS A 135 14.11 0.50 56.86
C CYS A 135 14.38 1.76 56.03
N MET A 136 14.48 1.57 54.71
CA MET A 136 14.74 2.64 53.76
C MET A 136 14.14 2.36 52.38
N ASP A 137 14.00 3.44 51.63
CA ASP A 137 13.69 3.51 50.20
C ASP A 137 14.89 4.24 49.57
N ALA A 138 15.88 3.48 49.12
CA ALA A 138 17.19 4.03 48.76
C ALA A 138 17.22 4.57 47.32
N ASP A 139 16.38 4.06 46.42
CA ASP A 139 16.27 4.52 45.03
C ASP A 139 15.13 5.53 44.80
N GLY A 140 14.20 5.68 45.75
CA GLY A 140 13.14 6.68 45.74
C GLY A 140 11.91 6.28 44.93
N ASP A 141 11.69 5.00 44.66
CA ASP A 141 10.52 4.52 43.93
C ASP A 141 9.24 4.41 44.78
N GLY A 142 9.39 4.57 46.10
CA GLY A 142 8.30 4.55 47.08
C GLY A 142 8.03 3.17 47.69
N GLN A 143 8.82 2.15 47.37
CA GLN A 143 8.83 0.85 48.02
C GLN A 143 9.97 0.81 49.04
N TRP A 144 9.75 0.06 50.12
CA TRP A 144 10.68 0.07 51.25
C TRP A 144 11.25 -1.32 51.48
N VAL A 145 12.48 -1.42 51.97
CA VAL A 145 13.04 -2.70 52.42
C VAL A 145 13.42 -2.63 53.89
N GLY A 146 13.37 -3.76 54.58
CA GLY A 146 13.95 -3.88 55.92
C GLY A 146 13.18 -3.21 57.06
N CYS A 147 11.92 -2.80 56.86
CA CYS A 147 11.04 -2.32 57.93
C CYS A 147 10.40 -3.48 58.71
N ASP A 148 10.05 -3.27 59.98
CA ASP A 148 9.36 -4.30 60.78
C ASP A 148 7.88 -4.43 60.40
N ILE A 149 7.26 -3.30 60.05
CA ILE A 149 5.85 -3.22 59.64
C ILE A 149 5.75 -2.36 58.38
N PHE A 150 5.06 -2.87 57.36
CA PHE A 150 4.72 -2.12 56.15
C PHE A 150 3.28 -1.61 56.24
N ASP A 151 3.07 -0.36 55.83
CA ASP A 151 1.78 0.32 55.84
C ASP A 151 1.53 1.08 54.53
N GLU A 152 0.52 1.96 54.50
CA GLU A 152 0.22 2.76 53.30
C GLU A 152 1.30 3.82 52.99
N ASN A 153 2.13 4.21 53.97
CA ASN A 153 3.20 5.20 53.79
C ASN A 153 4.55 4.56 53.47
N LYS A 154 4.76 3.31 53.88
CA LYS A 154 5.90 2.46 53.57
C LYS A 154 5.39 1.14 52.99
N PRO A 155 4.91 1.14 51.74
CA PRO A 155 4.33 -0.04 51.12
C PRO A 155 5.44 -1.05 50.79
N GLY A 156 5.16 -2.32 51.08
CA GLY A 156 5.83 -3.49 50.49
C GLY A 156 7.29 -3.68 50.86
N GLU A 157 7.80 -4.89 50.61
CA GLU A 157 9.23 -5.21 50.67
C GLU A 157 9.79 -5.09 49.25
N ASP A 158 10.69 -4.12 49.05
CA ASP A 158 11.43 -3.94 47.81
C ASP A 158 12.44 -5.07 47.60
N CYS A 159 12.42 -5.67 46.41
CA CYS A 159 13.32 -6.74 46.04
C CYS A 159 14.71 -6.27 45.55
N ASP A 160 14.84 -5.03 45.08
CA ASP A 160 16.12 -4.39 44.73
C ASP A 160 16.07 -2.87 44.94
N ASP A 161 16.23 -2.47 46.21
CA ASP A 161 16.26 -1.09 46.71
C ASP A 161 17.36 -0.18 46.08
N ASN A 162 18.10 -0.65 45.08
CA ASN A 162 19.03 0.19 44.30
C ASN A 162 18.54 0.45 42.86
N ASP A 163 17.39 -0.07 42.47
CA ASP A 163 16.89 -0.08 41.11
C ASP A 163 15.44 0.41 41.05
N TYR A 164 15.31 1.72 40.87
CA TYR A 164 14.04 2.45 40.79
C TYR A 164 12.98 1.81 39.86
N ASN A 165 13.41 1.02 38.87
CA ASN A 165 12.51 0.41 37.89
C ASN A 165 11.93 -0.95 38.34
N VAL A 166 12.39 -1.50 39.46
CA VAL A 166 12.20 -2.90 39.83
C VAL A 166 12.07 -3.11 41.33
N PHE A 167 10.85 -3.40 41.79
CA PHE A 167 10.55 -3.46 43.21
C PHE A 167 9.64 -4.61 43.64
N THR A 168 8.95 -5.26 42.70
CA THR A 168 8.20 -6.49 42.99
C THR A 168 9.05 -7.73 42.71
N PRO A 169 8.78 -8.87 43.36
CA PRO A 169 9.44 -10.13 43.02
C PRO A 169 9.33 -10.53 41.54
N SER A 170 8.30 -10.04 40.84
CA SER A 170 8.15 -10.25 39.40
C SER A 170 9.11 -9.38 38.60
N GLY A 171 9.23 -8.10 38.95
CA GLY A 171 10.20 -7.21 38.32
C GLY A 171 11.61 -7.73 38.47
N CYS A 172 12.04 -8.06 39.70
CA CYS A 172 13.42 -8.53 39.95
C CYS A 172 13.77 -9.81 39.20
N ALA A 173 12.78 -10.65 38.90
CA ALA A 173 12.99 -11.90 38.19
C ALA A 173 12.99 -11.74 36.66
N ASN A 174 12.28 -10.75 36.12
CA ASN A 174 11.96 -10.68 34.69
C ASN A 174 12.36 -9.35 34.03
N CYS A 175 12.86 -8.35 34.76
CA CYS A 175 13.32 -7.10 34.18
C CYS A 175 14.66 -7.31 33.46
N SER A 176 14.62 -7.49 32.13
CA SER A 176 15.79 -7.79 31.29
C SER A 176 15.76 -7.06 29.94
N ASP A 177 16.96 -7.01 29.36
CA ASP A 177 17.29 -6.59 27.99
C ASP A 177 18.23 -7.68 27.43
N GLU A 178 17.65 -8.80 27.00
CA GLU A 178 18.35 -10.01 26.52
C GLU A 178 18.93 -9.82 25.10
N ASP A 179 18.30 -9.02 24.25
CA ASP A 179 18.75 -8.77 22.87
C ASP A 179 19.63 -7.53 22.69
N MET A 180 19.76 -6.71 23.73
CA MET A 180 20.65 -5.54 23.83
C MET A 180 20.24 -4.35 22.96
N ASP A 181 18.95 -4.15 22.71
CA ASP A 181 18.44 -2.97 22.01
C ASP A 181 18.21 -1.75 22.91
N ASN A 182 18.39 -1.91 24.23
CA ASN A 182 18.17 -0.93 25.31
C ASN A 182 16.70 -0.65 25.64
N TYR A 183 15.77 -1.50 25.20
CA TYR A 183 14.40 -1.55 25.66
C TYR A 183 14.23 -2.78 26.55
N TRP A 184 13.51 -2.60 27.65
CA TRP A 184 13.44 -3.58 28.73
C TRP A 184 12.05 -4.19 28.77
N VAL A 185 11.98 -5.49 29.02
CA VAL A 185 10.74 -6.23 29.30
C VAL A 185 10.60 -6.47 30.80
N GLY A 186 9.37 -6.64 31.29
CA GLY A 186 9.13 -7.25 32.61
C GLY A 186 9.47 -6.41 33.85
N CYS A 187 9.85 -5.15 33.71
CA CYS A 187 10.08 -4.23 34.82
C CYS A 187 8.75 -3.73 35.44
N ASP A 188 8.77 -3.31 36.70
CA ASP A 188 7.56 -2.80 37.37
C ASP A 188 7.20 -1.39 36.89
N GLN A 189 8.21 -0.60 36.56
CA GLN A 189 8.06 0.67 35.86
C GLN A 189 9.21 0.92 34.89
N TYR A 190 8.98 1.76 33.87
CA TYR A 190 9.97 2.15 32.86
C TYR A 190 10.37 3.62 33.02
N GLY A 191 11.61 3.94 32.66
CA GLY A 191 12.16 5.29 32.78
C GLY A 191 13.45 5.47 32.00
N ASP A 192 14.13 6.61 32.16
CA ASP A 192 15.32 6.95 31.38
C ASP A 192 16.46 5.91 31.49
N ALA A 193 16.56 5.21 32.62
CA ALA A 193 17.57 4.18 32.85
C ALA A 193 17.19 2.81 32.24
N LYS A 194 15.90 2.52 32.14
CA LYS A 194 15.32 1.31 31.54
C LYS A 194 14.09 1.68 30.71
N PRO A 195 14.31 2.14 29.46
CA PRO A 195 13.23 2.40 28.52
C PRO A 195 12.45 1.11 28.24
N GLY A 196 11.15 1.21 27.96
CA GLY A 196 10.30 0.06 27.67
C GLY A 196 8.82 0.46 27.61
N PRO A 197 7.90 -0.50 27.50
CA PRO A 197 8.14 -1.94 27.47
C PRO A 197 8.65 -2.45 26.12
N ASP A 198 9.70 -3.26 26.13
CA ASP A 198 9.96 -4.24 25.06
C ASP A 198 9.01 -5.44 25.23
N CYS A 199 8.58 -6.02 24.11
CA CYS A 199 7.65 -7.15 24.06
C CYS A 199 8.27 -8.45 23.59
N ASP A 200 9.46 -8.42 23.00
CA ASP A 200 10.17 -9.61 22.52
C ASP A 200 11.68 -9.43 22.74
N ASP A 201 12.10 -9.64 23.98
CA ASP A 201 13.47 -9.51 24.48
C ASP A 201 14.48 -10.46 23.80
N GLY A 202 14.00 -11.33 22.91
CA GLY A 202 14.84 -12.14 22.04
C GLY A 202 15.12 -11.53 20.67
N ASN A 203 14.57 -10.35 20.37
CA ASN A 203 14.54 -9.74 19.05
C ASN A 203 14.65 -8.22 19.13
N SER A 204 15.88 -7.74 18.89
CA SER A 204 16.32 -6.33 18.98
C SER A 204 15.69 -5.37 17.96
N SER A 205 14.58 -5.78 17.36
CA SER A 205 13.82 -5.12 16.29
C SER A 205 12.38 -4.83 16.72
N VAL A 206 12.07 -4.98 18.01
CA VAL A 206 10.71 -4.93 18.57
C VAL A 206 10.73 -4.05 19.82
N GLY A 207 9.71 -3.20 20.06
CA GLY A 207 9.54 -2.57 21.39
C GLY A 207 9.60 -1.04 21.51
N VAL A 208 9.37 -0.24 20.45
CA VAL A 208 9.47 1.24 20.54
C VAL A 208 8.32 2.03 19.89
N ASP A 209 7.83 3.04 20.63
CA ASP A 209 7.01 4.19 20.18
C ASP A 209 5.73 3.86 19.38
N ASP A 210 4.85 3.18 20.09
CA ASP A 210 3.51 2.64 19.85
C ASP A 210 2.41 3.65 19.40
N ALA A 211 2.72 4.57 18.49
CA ALA A 211 1.71 5.48 17.91
C ALA A 211 1.56 5.35 16.39
N VAL A 212 2.59 4.86 15.69
CA VAL A 212 2.59 4.77 14.22
C VAL A 212 3.27 3.46 13.82
N GLU A 213 2.51 2.56 13.23
CA GLU A 213 3.06 1.42 12.50
C GLU A 213 3.72 1.98 11.23
N ILE A 214 5.00 1.71 11.02
CA ILE A 214 5.73 2.15 9.83
C ILE A 214 6.16 0.90 9.11
N CYS A 215 5.95 0.82 7.80
CA CYS A 215 6.44 -0.31 7.03
C CYS A 215 7.98 -0.33 6.99
N ASN A 216 8.60 -0.98 7.96
CA ASN A 216 10.05 -1.02 8.09
C ASN A 216 10.56 -2.41 8.52
N GLY A 217 9.67 -3.39 8.71
CA GLY A 217 10.06 -4.74 9.13
C GLY A 217 10.38 -4.86 10.63
N LEU A 218 9.93 -3.92 11.44
CA LEU A 218 10.00 -3.92 12.90
C LEU A 218 8.58 -4.13 13.47
N ALA A 219 8.47 -4.47 14.75
CA ALA A 219 7.17 -4.55 15.44
C ALA A 219 7.08 -3.43 16.48
N GLU A 220 6.34 -2.37 16.16
CA GLU A 220 6.22 -1.18 16.99
C GLU A 220 5.16 -1.29 18.10
N ASN A 221 4.21 -2.22 18.00
CA ASN A 221 3.04 -2.30 18.89
C ASN A 221 3.10 -3.32 20.03
N CYS A 222 4.28 -3.89 20.25
CA CYS A 222 4.49 -4.85 21.32
C CYS A 222 3.57 -6.11 21.30
N ALA A 223 2.93 -6.42 20.15
CA ALA A 223 2.09 -7.60 19.97
C ALA A 223 2.86 -8.82 19.45
N GLY A 224 4.17 -8.68 19.19
CA GLY A 224 5.02 -9.68 18.54
C GLY A 224 4.72 -9.88 17.05
N GLU A 225 3.87 -9.04 16.46
CA GLU A 225 3.50 -9.08 15.05
C GLU A 225 4.19 -7.93 14.31
N VAL A 226 5.17 -8.25 13.47
CA VAL A 226 5.88 -7.29 12.59
C VAL A 226 4.92 -6.77 11.52
N ASP A 227 4.86 -5.45 11.35
CA ASP A 227 4.06 -4.78 10.31
C ASP A 227 2.60 -5.30 10.25
N ASN A 228 1.88 -5.34 11.39
CA ASN A 228 0.56 -5.98 11.46
C ASN A 228 -0.61 -5.07 11.09
N ALA A 229 -0.37 -3.76 10.99
CA ALA A 229 -1.36 -2.85 10.42
C ALA A 229 -1.57 -3.11 8.92
N SER A 230 -2.65 -2.57 8.35
CA SER A 230 -2.82 -2.66 6.91
C SER A 230 -1.74 -1.82 6.20
N PRO A 231 -1.26 -2.20 4.99
CA PRO A 231 -0.26 -1.40 4.28
C PRO A 231 -0.65 0.07 4.08
N ASP A 232 -1.94 0.37 3.94
CA ASP A 232 -2.44 1.75 3.84
C ASP A 232 -2.29 2.54 5.16
N GLU A 233 -2.20 1.86 6.30
CA GLU A 233 -1.94 2.42 7.64
C GLU A 233 -0.46 2.42 8.02
N MET A 234 0.38 1.61 7.34
CA MET A 234 1.84 1.51 7.56
C MET A 234 2.69 2.32 6.58
N CYS A 235 2.10 2.63 5.43
CA CYS A 235 2.62 3.59 4.46
C CYS A 235 1.85 4.91 4.46
N PRO A 236 1.39 5.45 5.61
CA PRO A 236 0.60 6.64 5.63
C PRO A 236 1.51 7.82 5.35
N THR A 237 1.15 8.55 4.32
CA THR A 237 1.78 9.80 3.94
C THR A 237 1.27 10.90 4.85
N ASP A 238 1.65 10.88 6.13
CA ASP A 238 1.34 11.99 7.02
C ASP A 238 2.03 13.26 6.48
N GLY A 239 1.31 14.00 5.63
CA GLY A 239 1.71 15.28 5.04
C GLY A 239 1.95 15.33 3.53
N ALA A 240 1.86 14.23 2.77
CA ALA A 240 2.06 14.25 1.32
C ALA A 240 0.85 13.66 0.58
N ASP A 241 0.06 14.49 -0.10
CA ASP A 241 -0.91 14.04 -1.10
C ASP A 241 -0.13 13.36 -2.24
N ILE A 242 0.18 12.06 -2.11
CA ILE A 242 0.83 11.32 -3.19
C ILE A 242 -0.20 11.11 -4.30
N PRO A 243 0.05 11.65 -5.50
CA PRO A 243 -0.99 11.76 -6.51
C PRO A 243 -1.37 10.40 -7.09
N ASN A 244 -2.67 10.17 -7.22
CA ASN A 244 -3.27 9.06 -7.97
C ASN A 244 -2.91 7.64 -7.48
N VAL A 245 -2.47 7.49 -6.23
CA VAL A 245 -2.37 6.17 -5.58
C VAL A 245 -3.77 5.71 -5.15
N ASN A 246 -4.06 4.42 -5.30
CA ASN A 246 -5.39 3.87 -5.00
C ASN A 246 -5.69 3.95 -3.49
N PRO A 247 -6.83 4.51 -3.05
CA PRO A 247 -7.09 4.73 -1.62
C PRO A 247 -7.43 3.48 -0.79
N MET A 248 -7.59 2.29 -1.41
CA MET A 248 -8.00 1.07 -0.68
C MET A 248 -7.00 -0.09 -0.77
N ASN A 249 -6.01 -0.02 -1.66
CA ASN A 249 -4.98 -1.04 -1.88
C ASN A 249 -3.79 -0.41 -2.62
N GLY A 250 -3.51 0.86 -2.33
CA GLY A 250 -2.53 1.65 -3.08
C GLY A 250 -1.10 1.31 -2.68
N TRP A 251 -0.96 0.80 -1.47
CA TRP A 251 0.32 0.52 -0.83
C TRP A 251 0.51 -0.98 -0.65
N ASN A 252 1.76 -1.42 -0.74
CA ASN A 252 2.20 -2.68 -0.17
C ASN A 252 3.36 -2.40 0.78
N CYS A 253 3.48 -3.25 1.80
CA CYS A 253 4.57 -3.20 2.74
C CYS A 253 5.55 -4.35 2.45
N ASN A 254 6.76 -4.00 2.03
CA ASN A 254 7.80 -4.92 1.62
C ASN A 254 9.20 -4.39 1.99
N PRO A 255 9.52 -4.34 3.30
CA PRO A 255 10.80 -3.82 3.78
C PRO A 255 11.97 -4.68 3.25
N PRO A 256 12.97 -4.06 2.58
CA PRO A 256 14.12 -4.79 2.04
C PRO A 256 15.02 -5.38 3.15
N ALA A 257 15.03 -4.75 4.34
CA ALA A 257 15.66 -5.22 5.56
C ALA A 257 14.97 -4.56 6.78
N PRO A 258 15.10 -5.13 8.00
CA PRO A 258 14.60 -4.51 9.21
C PRO A 258 15.17 -3.09 9.41
N GLY A 259 14.29 -2.13 9.67
CA GLY A 259 14.60 -0.70 9.82
C GLY A 259 14.72 0.09 8.51
N GLU A 260 14.48 -0.52 7.34
CA GLU A 260 14.46 0.17 6.04
C GLU A 260 13.02 0.36 5.54
N ASP A 261 12.72 1.54 4.98
CA ASP A 261 11.40 1.86 4.40
C ASP A 261 11.00 0.83 3.33
N GLY A 262 9.93 0.10 3.61
CA GLY A 262 9.38 -0.95 2.77
C GLY A 262 8.16 -0.53 1.96
N CYS A 263 7.78 0.74 1.98
CA CYS A 263 6.61 1.19 1.27
C CYS A 263 6.81 1.11 -0.24
N GLU A 264 5.87 0.45 -0.93
CA GLU A 264 5.84 0.42 -2.38
C GLU A 264 4.42 0.71 -2.89
N ILE A 265 4.33 1.38 -4.04
CA ILE A 265 3.03 1.61 -4.68
C ILE A 265 2.58 0.29 -5.32
N ALA A 266 1.57 -0.32 -4.73
CA ALA A 266 0.99 -1.57 -5.20
C ALA A 266 -0.03 -1.35 -6.32
N SER A 267 -0.81 -0.28 -6.22
CA SER A 267 -1.80 0.06 -7.24
C SER A 267 -2.13 1.54 -7.35
N CYS A 268 -2.40 1.94 -8.58
CA CYS A 268 -2.80 3.28 -8.93
C CYS A 268 -4.31 3.41 -9.08
N VAL A 269 -4.82 4.64 -8.99
CA VAL A 269 -6.16 4.98 -9.47
C VAL A 269 -6.29 4.57 -10.95
N GLU A 270 -7.50 4.18 -11.36
CA GLU A 270 -7.76 3.77 -12.74
C GLU A 270 -7.23 4.81 -13.75
N GLN A 271 -6.51 4.33 -14.77
CA GLN A 271 -5.81 5.13 -15.78
C GLN A 271 -4.55 5.86 -15.30
N PHE A 272 -4.09 5.66 -14.07
CA PHE A 272 -2.76 6.09 -13.65
C PHE A 272 -1.83 4.90 -13.52
N PHE A 273 -0.55 5.15 -13.74
CA PHE A 273 0.51 4.16 -13.69
C PHE A 273 1.72 4.78 -13.00
N ASP A 274 2.29 4.05 -12.05
CA ASP A 274 3.61 4.27 -11.48
C ASP A 274 4.63 3.58 -12.40
N LEU A 275 5.51 4.36 -13.04
CA LEU A 275 6.46 3.82 -14.01
C LEU A 275 7.86 3.67 -13.47
N ASP A 276 8.23 4.41 -12.42
CA ASP A 276 9.58 4.42 -11.86
C ASP A 276 9.67 3.84 -10.44
N GLY A 277 8.55 3.50 -9.82
CA GLY A 277 8.49 2.97 -8.46
C GLY A 277 8.75 4.04 -7.40
N ALA A 278 8.82 5.32 -7.78
CA ALA A 278 9.27 6.36 -6.88
C ALA A 278 8.10 6.91 -6.05
N ILE A 279 7.96 6.43 -4.81
CA ILE A 279 6.96 6.90 -3.83
C ILE A 279 6.64 8.40 -3.92
N PRO A 280 7.62 9.35 -3.93
CA PRO A 280 7.30 10.77 -3.83
C PRO A 280 6.54 11.37 -5.03
N ASN A 281 6.58 10.75 -6.22
CA ASN A 281 5.88 11.24 -7.40
C ASN A 281 4.52 10.56 -7.63
N GLY A 282 4.23 9.49 -6.87
CA GLY A 282 2.98 8.74 -6.96
C GLY A 282 2.80 8.02 -8.29
N CYS A 283 1.55 7.86 -8.71
CA CYS A 283 1.25 7.36 -10.03
C CYS A 283 1.22 8.54 -11.01
N GLU A 284 2.36 8.79 -11.64
CA GLU A 284 2.66 9.99 -12.39
C GLU A 284 2.14 9.95 -13.83
N CYS A 285 1.91 8.76 -14.37
CA CYS A 285 1.52 8.61 -15.77
C CYS A 285 0.03 8.41 -15.97
N ALA A 286 -0.64 9.43 -16.52
CA ALA A 286 -2.02 9.30 -16.98
C ALA A 286 -2.07 8.59 -18.35
N GLY A 287 -2.70 7.42 -18.38
CA GLY A 287 -3.13 6.74 -19.60
C GLY A 287 -4.31 7.45 -20.27
N THR A 288 -4.63 7.03 -21.50
CA THR A 288 -5.78 7.58 -22.23
C THR A 288 -7.08 7.38 -21.45
N PRO A 289 -7.87 8.44 -21.18
CA PRO A 289 -9.13 8.30 -20.46
C PRO A 289 -10.07 7.27 -21.10
N ARG A 290 -10.75 6.46 -20.29
CA ARG A 290 -11.77 5.51 -20.78
C ARG A 290 -13.10 6.16 -21.15
N THR A 291 -13.20 7.48 -20.97
CA THR A 291 -14.26 8.29 -21.59
C THR A 291 -13.99 8.54 -23.07
N ASP A 292 -12.71 8.46 -23.48
CA ASP A 292 -12.22 8.85 -24.81
C ASP A 292 -11.63 7.65 -25.58
N SER A 293 -11.53 6.48 -24.94
CA SER A 293 -11.02 5.23 -25.50
C SER A 293 -11.72 4.02 -24.89
N LEU A 294 -11.55 2.85 -25.50
CA LEU A 294 -12.05 1.59 -24.99
C LEU A 294 -10.90 0.66 -24.58
N ALA A 295 -11.06 -0.07 -23.48
CA ALA A 295 -10.07 -1.06 -23.02
C ALA A 295 -10.10 -2.36 -23.85
N ALA A 296 -11.16 -2.58 -24.63
CA ALA A 296 -11.33 -3.70 -25.53
C ALA A 296 -12.18 -3.26 -26.73
N CYS A 297 -12.08 -3.96 -27.84
CA CYS A 297 -12.85 -3.63 -29.03
C CYS A 297 -14.36 -3.72 -28.77
N SER A 298 -15.08 -2.61 -29.00
CA SER A 298 -16.54 -2.57 -29.05
C SER A 298 -17.00 -1.38 -29.91
N GLY A 299 -18.31 -1.32 -30.21
CA GLY A 299 -18.96 -0.14 -30.79
C GLY A 299 -19.49 0.83 -29.74
N SER A 300 -18.89 0.88 -28.55
CA SER A 300 -19.34 1.79 -27.49
C SER A 300 -18.91 3.24 -27.82
N PRO A 301 -19.71 4.27 -27.46
CA PRO A 301 -19.45 5.66 -27.87
C PRO A 301 -18.12 6.25 -27.39
N GLN A 302 -17.54 5.73 -26.32
CA GLN A 302 -16.28 6.22 -25.76
C GLN A 302 -15.10 6.08 -26.74
N GLY A 303 -15.13 5.08 -27.63
CA GLY A 303 -14.11 4.89 -28.66
C GLY A 303 -14.45 5.52 -30.01
N GLU A 304 -15.57 6.24 -30.13
CA GLU A 304 -16.02 6.80 -31.39
C GLU A 304 -15.17 8.02 -31.80
N LEU A 305 -14.47 7.92 -32.92
CA LEU A 305 -13.74 9.06 -33.51
C LEU A 305 -14.65 9.91 -34.42
N GLY A 306 -15.81 9.39 -34.78
CA GLY A 306 -16.80 10.00 -35.67
C GLY A 306 -16.82 9.36 -37.06
N SER A 307 -17.32 10.13 -38.04
CA SER A 307 -17.48 9.73 -39.44
C SER A 307 -16.59 10.57 -40.35
N VAL A 308 -15.99 9.96 -41.37
CA VAL A 308 -15.15 10.62 -42.36
C VAL A 308 -15.72 10.43 -43.77
N GLY A 309 -16.39 11.48 -44.25
CA GLY A 309 -16.87 11.59 -45.63
C GLY A 309 -15.75 11.81 -46.64
N GLU A 310 -16.09 11.78 -47.92
CA GLU A 310 -15.10 11.99 -48.99
C GLU A 310 -14.45 13.39 -48.91
N GLY A 311 -13.11 13.43 -48.91
CA GLY A 311 -12.34 14.67 -48.81
C GLY A 311 -12.23 15.21 -47.38
N GLU A 312 -12.82 14.53 -46.40
CA GLU A 312 -12.77 14.92 -44.99
C GLU A 312 -11.59 14.29 -44.27
N GLN A 313 -11.21 14.90 -43.14
CA GLN A 313 -10.19 14.40 -42.24
C GLN A 313 -10.52 14.76 -40.79
N LEU A 314 -10.13 13.88 -39.88
CA LEU A 314 -10.14 14.07 -38.44
C LEU A 314 -8.69 14.24 -37.99
N THR A 315 -8.36 15.43 -37.51
CA THR A 315 -7.00 15.76 -37.04
C THR A 315 -6.95 16.19 -35.58
N ASP A 316 -8.11 16.47 -34.99
CA ASP A 316 -8.26 16.89 -33.59
C ASP A 316 -8.80 15.70 -32.77
N LEU A 317 -8.11 14.57 -32.89
CA LEU A 317 -8.43 13.34 -32.16
C LEU A 317 -7.76 13.37 -30.78
N VAL A 318 -8.19 12.47 -29.89
CA VAL A 318 -7.62 12.36 -28.54
C VAL A 318 -6.09 12.23 -28.58
N VAL A 319 -5.42 12.96 -27.69
CA VAL A 319 -4.00 12.73 -27.38
C VAL A 319 -3.96 11.64 -26.32
N GLY A 320 -3.52 10.46 -26.72
CA GLY A 320 -3.51 9.28 -25.87
C GLY A 320 -2.12 8.92 -25.35
N THR A 321 -2.11 8.09 -24.32
CA THR A 321 -0.91 7.52 -23.69
C THR A 321 -1.21 6.06 -23.34
N VAL A 322 -0.37 5.12 -23.82
CA VAL A 322 -0.34 3.73 -23.34
C VAL A 322 1.03 3.50 -22.71
N PRO A 323 1.17 3.55 -21.37
CA PRO A 323 2.49 3.57 -20.72
C PRO A 323 3.26 2.25 -20.79
N LEU A 324 2.56 1.14 -20.89
CA LEU A 324 3.13 -0.21 -20.84
C LEU A 324 3.20 -0.83 -22.24
N ILE A 325 4.24 -1.62 -22.51
CA ILE A 325 4.36 -2.38 -23.76
C ILE A 325 3.20 -3.37 -23.88
N ASP A 326 2.74 -3.52 -25.12
CA ASP A 326 1.71 -4.45 -25.53
C ASP A 326 1.99 -5.88 -25.05
N ASN A 327 0.99 -6.49 -24.43
CA ASN A 327 0.97 -7.89 -24.00
C ASN A 327 -0.07 -8.72 -24.77
N GLY A 328 -0.57 -8.20 -25.90
CA GLY A 328 -1.49 -8.86 -26.79
C GLY A 328 -2.92 -8.34 -26.69
N VAL A 329 -3.70 -8.63 -27.75
CA VAL A 329 -5.08 -8.17 -27.94
C VAL A 329 -5.97 -8.55 -26.76
N GLY A 330 -6.70 -7.57 -26.21
CA GLY A 330 -7.68 -7.71 -25.14
C GLY A 330 -7.08 -7.69 -23.73
N SER A 331 -5.79 -7.38 -23.58
CA SER A 331 -5.08 -7.49 -22.30
C SER A 331 -4.96 -6.17 -21.54
N GLY A 332 -5.72 -5.14 -21.96
CA GLY A 332 -5.85 -3.86 -21.26
C GLY A 332 -4.69 -2.86 -21.43
N ARG A 333 -3.64 -3.21 -22.17
CA ARG A 333 -2.47 -2.35 -22.47
C ARG A 333 -2.55 -1.71 -23.86
N GLU A 334 -3.72 -1.20 -24.17
CA GLU A 334 -4.09 -0.75 -25.51
C GLU A 334 -5.29 0.18 -25.42
N ASP A 335 -5.43 0.99 -26.46
CA ASP A 335 -6.58 1.85 -26.65
C ASP A 335 -7.31 1.44 -27.92
N TRP A 336 -8.62 1.26 -27.79
CA TRP A 336 -9.49 0.92 -28.91
C TRP A 336 -10.37 2.10 -29.30
N PHE A 337 -10.42 2.31 -30.61
CA PHE A 337 -11.24 3.32 -31.27
C PHE A 337 -12.03 2.69 -32.42
N TRP A 338 -13.03 3.41 -32.90
CA TRP A 338 -13.72 3.09 -34.15
C TRP A 338 -14.10 4.35 -34.92
N VAL A 339 -14.17 4.23 -36.23
CA VAL A 339 -14.46 5.33 -37.15
C VAL A 339 -15.31 4.82 -38.31
N GLU A 340 -16.30 5.63 -38.68
CA GLU A 340 -17.19 5.36 -39.80
C GLU A 340 -16.70 6.03 -41.08
N PHE A 341 -16.89 5.35 -42.21
CA PHE A 341 -16.64 5.85 -43.55
C PHE A 341 -17.90 5.67 -44.38
N PRO A 342 -18.92 6.52 -44.20
CA PRO A 342 -20.20 6.36 -44.89
C PRO A 342 -19.99 6.33 -46.40
N GLU A 343 -20.74 5.47 -47.11
CA GLU A 343 -20.75 5.50 -48.57
C GLU A 343 -21.09 6.93 -49.06
N ASN A 344 -20.45 7.37 -50.15
CA ASN A 344 -20.76 8.68 -50.69
C ASN A 344 -22.15 8.61 -51.36
N ASP A 345 -23.15 9.32 -50.85
CA ASP A 345 -24.49 9.43 -51.44
C ASP A 345 -24.51 10.06 -52.86
N ALA A 346 -23.34 10.36 -53.44
CA ALA A 346 -23.19 10.84 -54.80
C ALA A 346 -23.87 9.90 -55.81
N THR A 347 -24.80 10.48 -56.58
CA THR A 347 -25.56 9.81 -57.63
C THR A 347 -24.62 9.49 -58.81
N GLY A 348 -23.92 8.36 -58.75
CA GLY A 348 -22.88 7.97 -59.70
C GLY A 348 -22.49 6.49 -59.59
N VAL A 349 -21.67 6.00 -60.53
CA VAL A 349 -21.50 4.57 -60.82
C VAL A 349 -20.78 3.77 -59.71
N ARG A 350 -20.15 4.41 -58.70
CA ARG A 350 -19.67 3.74 -57.49
C ARG A 350 -19.61 4.72 -56.28
N PRO A 351 -20.59 4.70 -55.36
CA PRO A 351 -20.56 5.52 -54.14
C PRO A 351 -19.44 5.14 -53.15
N VAL A 352 -18.76 4.02 -53.42
CA VAL A 352 -17.79 3.35 -52.54
C VAL A 352 -16.33 3.46 -52.99
N THR A 353 -15.98 4.26 -54.00
CA THR A 353 -14.56 4.40 -54.37
C THR A 353 -13.86 5.43 -53.50
N GLY A 354 -12.59 5.20 -53.17
CA GLY A 354 -11.82 6.15 -52.38
C GLY A 354 -10.51 5.58 -51.88
N SER A 355 -9.76 6.41 -51.16
CA SER A 355 -8.66 5.94 -50.32
C SER A 355 -8.86 6.39 -48.89
N ILE A 356 -8.66 5.50 -47.92
CA ILE A 356 -8.67 5.82 -46.49
C ILE A 356 -7.22 5.79 -46.01
N GLN A 357 -6.84 6.74 -45.16
CA GLN A 357 -5.57 6.70 -44.44
C GLN A 357 -5.81 6.85 -42.95
N VAL A 358 -5.12 6.02 -42.18
CA VAL A 358 -4.92 6.20 -40.73
C VAL A 358 -3.43 6.38 -40.50
N SER A 359 -3.03 7.39 -39.73
CA SER A 359 -1.63 7.66 -39.40
C SER A 359 -1.52 8.36 -38.05
N PHE A 360 -0.31 8.49 -37.52
CA PHE A 360 -0.05 9.35 -36.37
C PHE A 360 0.27 10.79 -36.80
N ILE A 361 -0.37 11.79 -36.18
CA ILE A 361 0.12 13.18 -36.19
C ILE A 361 1.24 13.32 -35.16
N GLN A 362 1.07 12.68 -34.00
CA GLN A 362 2.05 12.62 -32.93
C GLN A 362 2.31 11.16 -32.58
N ASN A 363 3.58 10.80 -32.43
CA ASN A 363 4.04 9.48 -31.96
C ASN A 363 5.42 9.68 -31.35
N ASP A 364 5.42 10.16 -30.11
CA ASP A 364 6.64 10.50 -29.38
C ASP A 364 7.59 9.29 -29.35
N ASN A 365 8.85 9.52 -29.69
CA ASN A 365 9.90 8.49 -29.79
C ASN A 365 9.59 7.29 -30.70
N SER A 366 8.54 7.38 -31.52
CA SER A 366 8.01 6.27 -32.32
C SER A 366 7.60 5.04 -31.49
N ASP A 367 7.09 5.26 -30.29
CA ASP A 367 6.76 4.21 -29.33
C ASP A 367 5.52 3.41 -29.70
N TYR A 368 4.62 4.04 -30.47
CA TYR A 368 3.31 3.50 -30.74
C TYR A 368 3.21 2.86 -32.12
N ARG A 369 2.37 1.83 -32.20
CA ARG A 369 1.86 1.24 -33.44
C ARG A 369 0.35 1.10 -33.34
N PHE A 370 -0.28 0.85 -34.47
CA PHE A 370 -1.68 0.48 -34.48
C PHE A 370 -1.97 -0.66 -35.46
N GLU A 371 -3.12 -1.27 -35.22
CA GLU A 371 -3.75 -2.28 -36.07
C GLU A 371 -5.16 -1.83 -36.45
N VAL A 372 -5.62 -2.23 -37.63
CA VAL A 372 -6.97 -1.88 -38.13
C VAL A 372 -7.78 -3.15 -38.38
N TYR A 373 -9.01 -3.19 -37.88
CA TYR A 373 -9.91 -4.33 -37.92
C TYR A 373 -11.25 -3.95 -38.55
N ARG A 374 -11.90 -4.88 -39.26
CA ARG A 374 -13.29 -4.69 -39.71
C ARG A 374 -14.33 -5.07 -38.67
N SER A 375 -13.94 -5.88 -37.69
CA SER A 375 -14.81 -6.34 -36.61
C SER A 375 -13.95 -6.72 -35.42
N CYS A 376 -14.54 -6.65 -34.22
CA CYS A 376 -13.83 -6.93 -32.98
C CYS A 376 -13.33 -8.38 -32.83
N ASN A 377 -13.94 -9.33 -33.52
CA ASN A 377 -13.50 -10.73 -33.55
C ASN A 377 -12.70 -11.06 -34.82
N GLY A 378 -12.34 -10.04 -35.60
CA GLY A 378 -11.59 -10.18 -36.85
C GLY A 378 -10.09 -10.30 -36.62
N VAL A 379 -9.36 -10.50 -37.71
CA VAL A 379 -7.89 -10.45 -37.72
C VAL A 379 -7.46 -9.07 -38.20
N ALA A 380 -6.39 -8.53 -37.59
CA ALA A 380 -5.81 -7.27 -37.99
C ALA A 380 -5.48 -7.27 -39.49
N PHE A 381 -5.87 -6.21 -40.17
CA PHE A 381 -5.67 -5.98 -41.60
C PHE A 381 -6.29 -7.05 -42.53
N ASP A 382 -7.10 -7.97 -42.05
CA ASP A 382 -7.73 -8.98 -42.91
C ASP A 382 -8.79 -8.36 -43.84
N THR A 383 -9.35 -9.14 -44.76
CA THR A 383 -10.47 -8.74 -45.64
C THR A 383 -10.15 -7.50 -46.49
N SER A 384 -8.98 -7.53 -47.14
CA SER A 384 -8.45 -6.49 -48.04
C SER A 384 -7.96 -5.21 -47.37
N LEU A 385 -7.89 -5.15 -46.04
CA LEU A 385 -7.23 -4.03 -45.35
C LEU A 385 -5.69 -4.14 -45.45
N ALA A 386 -5.12 -5.33 -45.66
CA ALA A 386 -3.68 -5.58 -45.77
C ALA A 386 -3.15 -5.64 -47.22
N THR A 387 -3.78 -4.99 -48.20
CA THR A 387 -3.34 -5.13 -49.60
C THR A 387 -1.87 -4.76 -49.82
N ALA A 388 -1.29 -3.90 -48.97
CA ALA A 388 0.13 -3.55 -48.97
C ALA A 388 1.04 -4.50 -48.14
N PHE A 389 0.51 -5.26 -47.19
CA PHE A 389 1.34 -5.93 -46.16
C PHE A 389 1.04 -7.43 -45.93
N GLY A 390 -0.08 -7.97 -46.44
CA GLY A 390 -0.49 -9.37 -46.24
C GLY A 390 -1.09 -9.69 -44.85
N SER A 391 -1.68 -10.88 -44.70
CA SER A 391 -2.15 -11.36 -43.39
C SER A 391 -0.95 -11.51 -42.44
N GLY A 392 -1.05 -10.95 -41.23
CA GLY A 392 0.07 -10.94 -40.26
C GLY A 392 1.10 -9.83 -40.47
N ALA A 393 0.73 -8.78 -41.21
CA ALA A 393 1.50 -7.56 -41.34
C ALA A 393 1.96 -7.02 -39.96
N PRO A 394 3.20 -6.50 -39.84
CA PRO A 394 3.63 -5.90 -38.60
C PRO A 394 2.74 -4.69 -38.26
N PRO A 395 2.57 -4.38 -36.97
CA PRO A 395 1.83 -3.19 -36.54
C PRO A 395 2.33 -1.94 -37.26
N ALA A 396 1.40 -1.11 -37.72
CA ALA A 396 1.68 -0.02 -38.64
C ALA A 396 1.88 1.31 -37.91
N ARG A 397 2.59 2.25 -38.56
CA ARG A 397 2.57 3.68 -38.20
C ARG A 397 1.67 4.49 -39.13
N GLU A 398 1.33 3.89 -40.26
CA GLU A 398 0.52 4.44 -41.32
C GLU A 398 -0.14 3.27 -42.05
N TRP A 399 -1.43 3.37 -42.29
CA TRP A 399 -2.22 2.38 -43.00
C TRP A 399 -3.03 3.06 -44.09
N TRP A 400 -3.12 2.39 -45.24
CA TRP A 400 -3.93 2.83 -46.37
C TRP A 400 -4.87 1.72 -46.82
N PHE A 401 -6.11 2.10 -47.08
CA PHE A 401 -7.05 1.32 -47.90
C PHE A 401 -7.20 2.00 -49.25
N PHE A 402 -7.17 1.22 -50.33
CA PHE A 402 -7.35 1.72 -51.68
C PHE A 402 -8.51 0.98 -52.36
N ASP A 403 -9.55 1.72 -52.73
CA ASP A 403 -10.50 1.34 -53.77
C ASP A 403 -10.32 2.29 -54.98
N ASN A 404 -9.16 2.18 -55.63
CA ASN A 404 -8.76 3.00 -56.78
C ASN A 404 -9.16 2.33 -58.11
N HIS A 405 -10.43 2.01 -58.27
CA HIS A 405 -10.94 1.62 -59.58
C HIS A 405 -11.16 2.88 -60.42
N THR A 406 -10.47 2.98 -61.56
CA THR A 406 -10.74 4.04 -62.54
C THR A 406 -12.23 4.04 -62.88
N ALA A 407 -12.87 5.20 -62.77
CA ALA A 407 -14.27 5.37 -63.14
C ALA A 407 -14.52 4.76 -64.53
N ALA A 408 -15.70 4.17 -64.73
CA ALA A 408 -16.11 3.47 -65.94
C ALA A 408 -16.35 4.43 -67.13
N ILE A 409 -15.45 5.37 -67.36
CA ILE A 409 -15.46 6.29 -68.47
C ILE A 409 -14.61 5.62 -69.55
N ASP A 410 -15.27 4.95 -70.49
CA ASP A 410 -14.72 4.52 -71.79
C ASP A 410 -13.96 3.19 -71.91
N MET A 411 -14.24 2.18 -71.06
CA MET A 411 -13.80 0.80 -71.32
C MET A 411 -14.93 -0.09 -71.89
N PRO A 412 -14.80 -0.62 -73.12
CA PRO A 412 -15.87 -1.35 -73.82
C PRO A 412 -16.16 -2.77 -73.30
N VAL A 413 -15.59 -3.18 -72.16
CA VAL A 413 -15.77 -4.53 -71.60
C VAL A 413 -16.13 -4.45 -70.11
N PRO A 414 -17.43 -4.48 -69.75
CA PRO A 414 -17.91 -4.48 -68.36
C PRO A 414 -17.56 -5.72 -67.54
N ALA A 415 -16.93 -6.74 -68.13
CA ALA A 415 -16.81 -8.09 -67.56
C ALA A 415 -15.51 -8.38 -66.78
N LEU A 416 -14.62 -7.40 -66.60
CA LEU A 416 -13.33 -7.60 -65.90
C LEU A 416 -13.21 -6.84 -64.57
N TYR A 417 -14.31 -6.28 -64.04
CA TYR A 417 -14.36 -5.76 -62.68
C TYR A 417 -14.45 -6.93 -61.68
N THR A 418 -13.38 -7.70 -61.49
CA THR A 418 -13.37 -8.83 -60.54
C THR A 418 -12.84 -8.47 -59.15
N ASP A 419 -12.18 -7.33 -58.98
CA ASP A 419 -11.69 -6.89 -57.67
C ASP A 419 -12.62 -5.87 -57.03
N ASN A 420 -13.89 -6.24 -56.81
CA ASN A 420 -14.73 -5.45 -55.90
C ASN A 420 -14.21 -5.63 -54.47
N VAL A 421 -13.30 -4.76 -54.06
CA VAL A 421 -12.89 -4.67 -52.67
C VAL A 421 -14.07 -4.09 -51.90
N ASN A 422 -14.59 -4.85 -50.92
CA ASN A 422 -15.68 -4.36 -50.09
C ASN A 422 -15.22 -3.12 -49.31
N TRP A 423 -15.93 -2.01 -49.48
CA TRP A 423 -15.67 -0.78 -48.72
C TRP A 423 -15.85 -1.03 -47.22
N PRO A 424 -14.95 -0.52 -46.36
CA PRO A 424 -15.10 -0.66 -44.92
C PRO A 424 -15.91 0.52 -44.36
N ASP A 425 -17.24 0.37 -44.27
CA ASP A 425 -18.12 1.41 -43.68
C ASP A 425 -17.75 1.73 -42.22
N LEU A 426 -17.15 0.77 -41.52
CA LEU A 426 -16.72 0.87 -40.13
C LEU A 426 -15.39 0.13 -39.98
N VAL A 427 -14.44 0.74 -39.29
CA VAL A 427 -13.22 0.06 -38.83
C VAL A 427 -12.97 0.34 -37.36
N TYR A 428 -12.28 -0.60 -36.72
CA TYR A 428 -11.77 -0.47 -35.37
C TYR A 428 -10.26 -0.30 -35.43
N ILE A 429 -9.72 0.61 -34.62
CA ILE A 429 -8.30 0.93 -34.56
C ILE A 429 -7.82 0.57 -33.14
N ARG A 430 -6.82 -0.29 -33.05
CA ARG A 430 -6.15 -0.65 -31.79
C ARG A 430 -4.80 0.03 -31.75
N VAL A 431 -4.58 0.94 -30.80
CA VAL A 431 -3.29 1.60 -30.58
C VAL A 431 -2.59 0.98 -29.37
N PHE A 432 -1.30 0.70 -29.50
CA PHE A 432 -0.52 0.10 -28.44
C PHE A 432 0.96 0.48 -28.53
N ARG A 433 1.66 0.35 -27.40
CA ARG A 433 3.09 0.65 -27.29
C ARG A 433 3.92 -0.59 -27.64
N VAL A 434 5.01 -0.40 -28.38
CA VAL A 434 5.91 -1.49 -28.81
C VAL A 434 7.35 -1.35 -28.31
N GLN A 435 7.72 -0.20 -27.72
CA GLN A 435 9.07 0.07 -27.24
C GLN A 435 9.04 1.19 -26.19
N ASN A 436 10.16 1.38 -25.48
CA ASN A 436 10.34 2.41 -24.45
C ASN A 436 9.19 2.38 -23.43
N ASP A 437 8.99 1.21 -22.79
CA ASP A 437 8.09 1.11 -21.63
C ASP A 437 8.51 2.08 -20.53
N LEU A 438 7.59 2.30 -19.59
CA LEU A 438 7.85 3.13 -18.42
C LEU A 438 8.18 4.59 -18.79
N THR A 439 7.51 5.11 -19.83
CA THR A 439 7.54 6.54 -20.17
C THR A 439 6.14 7.10 -20.42
N CYS A 440 5.92 8.40 -20.22
CA CYS A 440 4.65 9.09 -20.51
C CYS A 440 4.59 9.75 -21.90
N ASN A 441 5.27 9.14 -22.87
CA ASN A 441 5.21 9.56 -24.26
C ASN A 441 3.78 9.49 -24.78
N SER A 442 3.37 10.39 -25.67
CA SER A 442 1.98 10.45 -26.15
C SER A 442 1.87 10.19 -27.65
N TYR A 443 0.66 9.88 -28.09
CA TYR A 443 0.31 9.74 -29.49
C TYR A 443 -0.96 10.52 -29.82
N GLN A 444 -1.13 10.84 -31.10
CA GLN A 444 -2.37 11.39 -31.63
C GLN A 444 -2.61 10.82 -33.03
N LEU A 445 -3.78 10.22 -33.25
CA LEU A 445 -4.16 9.69 -34.55
C LEU A 445 -4.63 10.80 -35.50
N GLN A 446 -4.55 10.52 -36.79
CA GLN A 446 -5.27 11.19 -37.86
C GLN A 446 -5.94 10.15 -38.73
N VAL A 447 -7.17 10.44 -39.11
CA VAL A 447 -7.94 9.64 -40.06
C VAL A 447 -8.39 10.54 -41.18
N LYS A 448 -8.18 10.14 -42.43
CA LYS A 448 -8.68 10.90 -43.59
C LYS A 448 -9.20 9.99 -44.68
N ARG A 449 -10.17 10.50 -45.44
CA ARG A 449 -10.63 9.90 -46.67
C ARG A 449 -10.26 10.82 -47.83
N VAL A 450 -9.33 10.36 -48.66
CA VAL A 450 -8.85 11.11 -49.82
C VAL A 450 -9.92 11.06 -50.91
N SER A 451 -10.27 12.22 -51.46
CA SER A 451 -11.17 12.32 -52.62
C SER A 451 -10.47 11.76 -53.86
N ASN A 452 -11.23 11.04 -54.70
CA ASN A 452 -10.72 10.36 -55.88
C ASN A 452 -10.63 11.25 -57.12
#